data_AF-A0AAP6VPQ9-F1
#
_entry.id   AF-A0AAP6VPQ9-F1
#
_cell.length_a   1.000
_cell.length_b   1.000
_cell.length_c   1.000
_cell.angle_alpha   90.00
_cell.angle_beta   90.00
_cell.angle_gamma   90.00
#
_symmetry.space_group_name_H-M   'P 1'
#
loop_
_entity.id
_entity.type
_entity.pdbx_description
1 polymer ?
#
loop_
_entity_poly.entity_id
_entity_poly.type
_entity_poly.pdbx_seq_one_letter_code
_entity_poly.pdbx_strand_id
1 'polypeptide(L)'
;MKKYIGTKQVMAAPMTYGQAYKEGLIRENAYVEEYDERPGYLVEYADGYKSWSPADVFEAAYKVAETPLDRVNIEIADVMSRANKLGDFIYNRNEGKDFQAMPLGTRAFLVAQHQTMGAYLTLLCLRQSCMEGGEECRPWGLSFEQVLPMIREGYAVRREIWGENGKMVFKQVPAHITADIIPKMQSLPDEAKRLVLAAGDHIDYVSQCLIFDPGSSTANSWCPSVDDLFAHDWQLVF
;
A
#
# COMPACT_ATOMS: atom_id res chain seq x y z
N MET A 1 -22.05 27.06 -14.16
CA MET A 1 -21.50 26.78 -12.82
C MET A 1 -20.38 25.74 -12.95
N LYS A 2 -19.38 25.75 -12.05
CA LYS A 2 -18.28 24.77 -12.02
C LYS A 2 -18.38 23.90 -10.76
N LYS A 3 -18.00 22.63 -10.85
CA LYS A 3 -17.93 21.70 -9.70
C LYS A 3 -16.50 21.65 -9.18
N TYR A 4 -16.35 21.57 -7.86
CA TYR A 4 -15.07 21.46 -7.16
C TYR A 4 -15.16 20.33 -6.14
N ILE A 5 -14.05 19.66 -5.87
CA ILE A 5 -13.93 18.61 -4.85
C ILE A 5 -12.88 19.08 -3.85
N GLY A 6 -13.18 18.95 -2.56
CA GLY A 6 -12.24 19.25 -1.48
C GLY A 6 -12.42 18.27 -0.33
N THR A 7 -11.33 18.03 0.39
CA THR A 7 -11.30 17.19 1.61
C THR A 7 -10.94 18.08 2.79
N LYS A 8 -11.58 17.87 3.94
CA LYS A 8 -11.31 18.61 5.18
C LYS A 8 -11.37 17.68 6.39
N GLN A 9 -10.55 17.97 7.39
CA GLN A 9 -10.66 17.40 8.73
C GLN A 9 -11.24 18.47 9.66
N VAL A 10 -12.06 18.04 10.61
CA VAL A 10 -12.74 18.91 11.58
C VAL A 10 -12.70 18.25 12.95
N MET A 11 -12.74 19.06 13.99
CA MET A 11 -13.03 18.58 15.35
C MET A 11 -14.54 18.62 15.55
N ALA A 12 -15.09 17.63 16.24
CA ALA A 12 -16.51 17.61 16.53
C ALA A 12 -16.83 17.06 17.91
N ALA A 13 -17.87 17.61 18.53
CA ALA A 13 -18.40 17.15 19.81
C ALA A 13 -19.94 17.14 19.75
N PRO A 14 -20.62 16.16 20.39
CA PRO A 14 -22.08 16.14 20.44
C PRO A 14 -22.65 17.44 21.02
N MET A 15 -23.67 17.99 20.37
CA MET A 15 -24.34 19.21 20.78
C MET A 15 -25.77 19.21 20.23
N THR A 16 -26.78 19.44 21.07
CA THR A 16 -28.16 19.56 20.59
C THR A 16 -28.37 20.88 19.85
N TYR A 17 -29.38 20.94 18.98
CA TYR A 17 -29.73 22.18 18.27
C TYR A 17 -30.02 23.35 19.23
N GLY A 18 -30.65 23.06 20.36
CA GLY A 18 -30.91 24.02 21.44
C GLY A 18 -29.66 24.60 22.09
N GLN A 19 -28.70 23.72 22.41
CA GLN A 19 -27.39 24.14 22.91
C GLN A 19 -26.66 24.99 21.87
N ALA A 20 -26.72 24.60 20.60
CA ALA A 20 -26.11 25.35 19.51
C ALA A 20 -26.71 26.76 19.34
N TYR A 21 -28.02 26.91 19.55
CA TYR A 21 -28.67 28.22 19.58
C TYR A 21 -28.20 29.07 20.77
N LYS A 22 -28.12 28.50 21.98
CA LYS A 22 -27.59 29.20 23.18
C LYS A 22 -26.13 29.66 23.01
N GLU A 23 -25.32 28.90 22.27
CA GLU A 23 -23.94 29.23 21.90
C GLU A 23 -23.82 30.19 20.68
N GLY A 24 -24.94 30.64 20.11
CA GLY A 24 -24.98 31.60 19.00
C GLY A 24 -24.62 31.03 17.63
N LEU A 25 -24.60 29.70 17.47
CA LEU A 25 -24.30 29.01 16.20
C LEU A 25 -25.53 28.96 15.27
N ILE A 26 -26.73 29.07 15.84
CA ILE A 26 -28.00 29.18 15.11
C ILE A 26 -28.50 30.61 15.25
N ARG A 27 -28.90 31.23 14.13
CA ARG A 27 -29.46 32.59 14.15
C ARG A 27 -30.87 32.58 14.74
N GLU A 28 -31.21 33.62 15.48
CA GLU A 28 -32.53 33.84 16.10
C GLU A 28 -33.70 33.55 15.13
N ASN A 29 -33.62 34.10 13.91
CA ASN A 29 -34.67 33.96 12.91
C ASN A 29 -34.71 32.59 12.20
N ALA A 30 -33.76 31.71 12.51
CA ALA A 30 -33.69 30.35 11.99
C ALA A 30 -33.99 29.30 13.07
N TYR A 31 -34.11 29.70 14.34
CA TYR A 31 -34.37 28.81 15.47
C TYR A 31 -35.81 28.30 15.49
N VAL A 32 -35.98 27.01 15.81
CA VAL A 32 -37.29 26.33 15.95
C VAL A 32 -37.25 25.51 17.24
N GLU A 33 -38.08 25.89 18.22
CA GLU A 33 -38.11 25.29 19.57
C GLU A 33 -38.43 23.79 19.55
N GLU A 34 -39.26 23.32 18.60
CA GLU A 34 -39.57 21.89 18.43
C GLU A 34 -38.33 21.03 18.16
N TYR A 35 -37.23 21.63 17.72
CA TYR A 35 -35.97 20.94 17.43
C TYR A 35 -34.94 21.07 18.55
N ASP A 36 -35.24 21.66 19.71
CA ASP A 36 -34.27 21.92 20.79
C ASP A 36 -33.42 20.69 21.14
N GLU A 37 -34.07 19.52 21.22
CA GLU A 37 -33.47 18.22 21.55
C GLU A 37 -32.90 17.47 20.33
N ARG A 38 -32.95 18.06 19.12
CA ARG A 38 -32.43 17.40 17.92
C ARG A 38 -30.93 17.16 18.07
N PRO A 39 -30.45 15.90 17.93
CA PRO A 39 -29.05 15.59 18.06
C PRO A 39 -28.24 16.18 16.89
N GLY A 40 -27.03 16.62 17.21
CA GLY A 40 -26.08 17.15 16.26
C GLY A 40 -24.70 17.24 16.85
N TYR A 41 -23.84 17.96 16.13
CA TYR A 41 -22.46 18.15 16.50
C TYR A 41 -22.09 19.63 16.39
N LEU A 42 -21.39 20.14 17.41
CA LEU A 42 -20.50 21.28 17.24
C LEU A 42 -19.38 20.82 16.31
N VAL A 43 -19.09 21.61 15.28
CA VAL A 43 -18.02 21.36 14.32
C VAL A 43 -17.08 22.55 14.30
N GLU A 44 -15.81 22.30 14.63
CA GLU A 44 -14.74 23.29 14.64
C GLU A 44 -13.74 22.99 13.52
N TYR A 45 -13.46 24.02 12.72
CA TYR A 45 -12.57 23.98 11.57
C TYR A 45 -11.16 24.42 11.96
N ALA A 46 -10.17 24.10 11.12
CA ALA A 46 -8.78 24.43 11.38
C ALA A 46 -8.48 25.94 11.49
N ASP A 47 -9.32 26.78 10.91
CA ASP A 47 -9.25 28.25 11.01
C ASP A 47 -9.96 28.81 12.26
N GLY A 48 -10.49 27.93 13.12
CA GLY A 48 -11.25 28.30 14.31
C GLY A 48 -12.73 28.63 14.02
N TYR A 49 -13.18 28.55 12.77
CA TYR A 49 -14.60 28.71 12.46
C TYR A 49 -15.41 27.59 13.13
N LYS A 50 -16.55 27.94 13.74
CA LYS A 50 -17.45 27.00 14.41
C LYS A 50 -18.81 26.99 13.74
N SER A 51 -19.40 25.81 13.63
CA SER A 51 -20.74 25.62 13.11
C SER A 51 -21.43 24.47 13.83
N TRP A 52 -22.75 24.34 13.65
CA TRP A 52 -23.49 23.17 14.09
C TRP A 52 -23.98 22.38 12.88
N SER A 53 -23.94 21.05 12.98
CA SER A 53 -24.47 20.14 11.96
C SER A 53 -25.44 19.15 12.61
N PRO A 54 -26.60 18.87 11.98
CA PRO A 54 -27.43 17.74 12.37
C PRO A 54 -26.64 16.43 12.36
N ALA A 55 -26.95 15.52 13.29
CA ALA A 55 -26.20 14.27 13.46
C ALA A 55 -26.21 13.40 12.20
N ASP A 56 -27.39 13.24 11.59
CA ASP A 56 -27.58 12.48 10.35
C ASP A 56 -26.75 13.03 9.19
N VAL A 57 -26.69 14.35 9.06
CA VAL A 57 -25.88 15.02 8.04
C VAL A 57 -24.38 14.89 8.33
N PHE A 58 -23.99 15.01 9.60
CA PHE A 58 -22.58 14.94 10.01
C PHE A 58 -22.02 13.53 9.81
N GLU A 59 -22.69 12.50 10.33
CA GLU A 59 -22.21 11.11 10.29
C GLU A 59 -22.21 10.51 8.87
N ALA A 60 -23.07 11.03 7.99
CA ALA A 60 -23.04 10.71 6.57
C ALA A 60 -21.80 11.29 5.86
N ALA A 61 -21.37 12.50 6.24
CA ALA A 61 -20.29 13.23 5.58
C ALA A 61 -18.90 13.00 6.17
N TYR A 62 -18.81 12.71 7.47
CA TYR A 62 -17.55 12.57 8.20
C TYR A 62 -17.40 11.18 8.78
N LYS A 63 -16.14 10.76 8.96
CA LYS A 63 -15.76 9.51 9.61
C LYS A 63 -14.77 9.85 10.72
N VAL A 64 -14.88 9.13 11.85
CA VAL A 64 -13.95 9.26 12.97
C VAL A 64 -12.55 8.91 12.47
N ALA A 65 -11.54 9.71 12.83
CA ALA A 65 -10.17 9.58 12.35
C ALA A 65 -9.13 9.83 13.46
N GLU A 66 -9.48 9.55 14.71
CA GLU A 66 -8.66 9.85 15.89
C GLU A 66 -7.38 9.00 15.90
N THR A 67 -7.52 7.70 15.66
CA THR A 67 -6.41 6.76 15.72
C THR A 67 -5.80 6.50 14.34
N PRO A 68 -4.55 5.98 14.27
CA PRO A 68 -4.01 5.46 13.03
C PRO A 68 -4.90 4.38 12.40
N LEU A 69 -5.53 3.51 13.21
CA LEU A 69 -6.40 2.44 12.74
C LEU A 69 -7.64 3.01 12.04
N ASP A 70 -8.27 4.04 12.61
CA ASP A 70 -9.42 4.71 11.99
C ASP A 70 -9.09 5.21 10.58
N ARG A 71 -7.91 5.81 10.41
CA ARG A 71 -7.44 6.29 9.10
C ARG A 71 -7.19 5.15 8.11
N VAL A 72 -6.69 4.01 8.58
CA VAL A 72 -6.56 2.81 7.74
C VAL A 72 -7.93 2.30 7.30
N ASN A 73 -8.89 2.24 8.22
CA ASN A 73 -10.25 1.78 7.94
C ASN A 73 -10.95 2.67 6.91
N ILE A 74 -10.80 4.00 7.04
CA ILE A 74 -11.31 4.97 6.05
C ILE A 74 -10.67 4.72 4.68
N GLU A 75 -9.34 4.61 4.60
CA GLU A 75 -8.62 4.41 3.34
C GLU A 75 -9.03 3.07 2.67
N ILE A 76 -9.18 1.99 3.46
CA ILE A 76 -9.65 0.69 2.96
C ILE A 76 -11.02 0.84 2.31
N ALA A 77 -11.98 1.47 3.00
CA ALA A 77 -13.32 1.66 2.47
C ALA A 77 -13.33 2.48 1.17
N ASP A 78 -12.55 3.56 1.12
CA ASP A 78 -12.46 4.47 -0.03
C ASP A 78 -11.76 3.82 -1.23
N VAL A 79 -10.63 3.15 -1.02
CA VAL A 79 -9.91 2.43 -2.08
C VAL A 79 -10.75 1.27 -2.58
N MET A 80 -11.35 0.47 -1.71
CA MET A 80 -12.21 -0.65 -2.09
C MET A 80 -13.42 -0.18 -2.90
N SER A 81 -14.09 0.91 -2.49
CA SER A 81 -15.21 1.48 -3.25
C SER A 81 -14.79 1.90 -4.66
N ARG A 82 -13.63 2.56 -4.79
CA ARG A 82 -13.10 2.99 -6.09
C ARG A 82 -12.64 1.80 -6.95
N ALA A 83 -11.97 0.82 -6.35
CA ALA A 83 -11.51 -0.39 -7.02
C ALA A 83 -12.70 -1.19 -7.57
N ASN A 84 -13.73 -1.41 -6.75
CA ASN A 84 -14.95 -2.10 -7.14
C ASN A 84 -15.68 -1.40 -8.29
N LYS A 85 -15.79 -0.07 -8.26
CA LYS A 85 -16.40 0.70 -9.37
C LYS A 85 -15.59 0.58 -10.67
N LEU A 86 -14.26 0.57 -10.58
CA LEU A 86 -13.40 0.38 -11.74
C LEU A 86 -13.47 -1.06 -12.26
N GLY A 87 -13.45 -2.06 -11.38
CA GLY A 87 -13.62 -3.46 -11.73
C GLY A 87 -14.97 -3.73 -12.38
N ASP A 88 -16.06 -3.17 -11.84
CA ASP A 88 -17.39 -3.20 -12.45
C ASP A 88 -17.34 -2.64 -13.87
N PHE A 89 -16.73 -1.47 -14.07
CA PHE A 89 -16.58 -0.87 -15.40
C PHE A 89 -15.80 -1.76 -16.37
N ILE A 90 -14.71 -2.40 -15.93
CA ILE A 90 -13.85 -3.23 -16.79
C ILE A 90 -14.53 -4.56 -17.15
N TYR A 91 -15.15 -5.23 -16.18
CA TYR A 91 -15.53 -6.64 -16.31
C TYR A 91 -17.05 -6.88 -16.46
N ASN A 92 -17.89 -6.01 -15.90
CA ASN A 92 -19.31 -6.31 -15.71
C ASN A 92 -20.24 -5.33 -16.44
N ARG A 93 -19.93 -4.03 -16.40
CA ARG A 93 -20.77 -2.98 -16.99
C ARG A 93 -20.87 -3.16 -18.49
N ASN A 94 -22.11 -3.21 -19.00
CA ASN A 94 -22.40 -3.42 -20.42
C ASN A 94 -21.63 -4.63 -21.00
N GLU A 95 -21.47 -5.71 -20.22
CA GLU A 95 -20.71 -6.92 -20.60
C GLU A 95 -19.26 -6.60 -21.01
N GLY A 96 -18.67 -5.53 -20.48
CA GLY A 96 -17.32 -5.07 -20.81
C GLY A 96 -17.19 -4.40 -22.18
N LYS A 97 -18.27 -4.24 -22.95
CA LYS A 97 -18.24 -3.66 -24.31
C LYS A 97 -17.70 -2.23 -24.30
N ASP A 98 -18.09 -1.43 -23.32
CA ASP A 98 -17.62 -0.05 -23.17
C ASP A 98 -16.11 0.01 -22.92
N PHE A 99 -15.60 -0.87 -22.06
CA PHE A 99 -14.17 -1.02 -21.83
C PHE A 99 -13.45 -1.47 -23.10
N GLN A 100 -13.96 -2.49 -23.81
CA GLN A 100 -13.33 -3.01 -25.04
C GLN A 100 -13.30 -1.98 -26.19
N ALA A 101 -14.28 -1.08 -26.25
CA ALA A 101 -14.32 0.00 -27.23
C ALA A 101 -13.27 1.11 -26.99
N MET A 102 -12.62 1.13 -25.82
CA MET A 102 -11.58 2.11 -25.51
C MET A 102 -10.27 1.83 -26.26
N PRO A 103 -9.47 2.89 -26.56
CA PRO A 103 -8.12 2.73 -27.12
C PRO A 103 -7.26 1.78 -26.28
N LEU A 104 -6.36 1.03 -26.94
CA LEU A 104 -5.51 0.03 -26.29
C LEU A 104 -4.75 0.58 -25.07
N GLY A 105 -4.14 1.77 -25.19
CA GLY A 105 -3.41 2.39 -24.09
C GLY A 105 -4.29 2.69 -22.87
N THR A 106 -5.51 3.20 -23.10
CA THR A 106 -6.48 3.45 -22.03
C THR A 106 -6.89 2.15 -21.33
N ARG A 107 -7.19 1.10 -22.10
CA ARG A 107 -7.53 -0.21 -21.53
C ARG A 107 -6.40 -0.75 -20.66
N ALA A 108 -5.16 -0.70 -21.16
CA ALA A 108 -3.99 -1.15 -20.43
C ALA A 108 -3.80 -0.38 -19.12
N PHE A 109 -3.94 0.94 -19.13
CA PHE A 109 -3.82 1.76 -17.92
C PHE A 109 -4.94 1.50 -16.90
N LEU A 110 -6.19 1.30 -17.33
CA LEU A 110 -7.28 0.98 -16.41
C LEU A 110 -7.09 -0.38 -15.75
N VAL A 111 -6.59 -1.39 -16.49
CA VAL A 111 -6.26 -2.69 -15.90
C VAL A 111 -5.11 -2.56 -14.92
N ALA A 112 -4.01 -1.90 -15.29
CA ALA A 112 -2.88 -1.68 -14.39
C ALA A 112 -3.28 -0.91 -13.13
N GLN A 113 -4.13 0.11 -13.27
CA GLN A 113 -4.68 0.87 -12.14
C GLN A 113 -5.50 -0.05 -11.22
N HIS A 114 -6.43 -0.84 -11.78
CA HIS A 114 -7.26 -1.75 -10.99
C HIS A 114 -6.43 -2.76 -10.20
N GLN A 115 -5.44 -3.40 -10.86
CA GLN A 115 -4.55 -4.36 -10.20
C GLN A 115 -3.70 -3.70 -9.12
N THR A 116 -3.15 -2.51 -9.37
CA THR A 116 -2.36 -1.75 -8.38
C THR A 116 -3.21 -1.35 -7.17
N MET A 117 -4.48 -0.95 -7.40
CA MET A 117 -5.42 -0.65 -6.31
C MET A 117 -5.73 -1.89 -5.47
N GLY A 118 -5.90 -3.06 -6.09
CA GLY A 118 -6.07 -4.32 -5.38
C GLY A 118 -4.84 -4.70 -4.55
N ALA A 119 -3.64 -4.60 -5.15
CA ALA A 119 -2.37 -4.86 -4.46
C ALA A 119 -2.18 -3.94 -3.25
N TYR A 120 -2.48 -2.64 -3.40
CA TYR A 120 -2.44 -1.68 -2.29
C TYR A 120 -3.49 -2.00 -1.21
N LEU A 121 -4.72 -2.37 -1.61
CA LEU A 121 -5.78 -2.75 -0.69
C LEU A 121 -5.40 -3.97 0.15
N THR A 122 -4.80 -5.00 -0.44
CA THR A 122 -4.31 -6.18 0.30
C THR A 122 -3.27 -5.79 1.35
N LEU A 123 -2.32 -4.89 1.03
CA LEU A 123 -1.33 -4.40 2.00
C LEU A 123 -2.00 -3.62 3.14
N LEU A 124 -3.03 -2.81 2.84
CA LEU A 124 -3.80 -2.11 3.86
C LEU A 124 -4.57 -3.06 4.77
N CYS A 125 -5.26 -4.06 4.21
CA CYS A 125 -6.03 -5.04 4.99
C CYS A 125 -5.11 -5.88 5.90
N LEU A 126 -3.97 -6.34 5.40
CA LEU A 126 -2.98 -7.03 6.24
C LEU A 126 -2.49 -6.14 7.38
N ARG A 127 -2.18 -4.88 7.10
CA ARG A 127 -1.76 -3.92 8.14
C ARG A 127 -2.88 -3.67 9.15
N GLN A 128 -4.13 -3.54 8.70
CA GLN A 128 -5.30 -3.37 9.56
C GLN A 128 -5.44 -4.54 10.53
N SER A 129 -5.41 -5.78 10.04
CA SER A 129 -5.56 -6.97 10.89
C SER A 129 -4.51 -7.03 11.99
N CYS A 130 -3.25 -6.67 11.68
CA CYS A 130 -2.19 -6.62 12.69
C CYS A 130 -2.40 -5.50 13.72
N MET A 131 -2.90 -4.34 13.28
CA MET A 131 -3.24 -3.22 14.17
C MET A 131 -4.39 -3.55 15.13
N GLU A 132 -5.41 -4.29 14.65
CA GLU A 132 -6.55 -4.74 15.47
C GLU A 132 -6.14 -5.77 16.52
N GLY A 133 -5.29 -6.73 16.15
CA GLY A 133 -4.80 -7.77 17.07
C GLY A 133 -3.68 -7.31 18.01
N GLY A 134 -3.07 -6.15 17.74
CA GLY A 134 -1.82 -5.75 18.41
C GLY A 134 -0.66 -6.71 18.09
N GLU A 135 -0.74 -7.40 16.95
CA GLU A 135 0.21 -8.43 16.54
C GLU A 135 1.29 -7.86 15.62
N GLU A 136 2.43 -8.54 15.58
CA GLU A 136 3.48 -8.23 14.63
C GLU A 136 2.98 -8.44 13.18
N CYS A 137 3.23 -7.47 12.31
CA CYS A 137 2.80 -7.58 10.92
C CYS A 137 3.66 -8.57 10.16
N ARG A 138 3.03 -9.66 9.70
CA ARG A 138 3.67 -10.69 8.89
C ARG A 138 3.05 -10.74 7.50
N PRO A 139 3.61 -10.04 6.50
CA PRO A 139 3.04 -10.05 5.15
C PRO A 139 3.25 -11.42 4.49
N TRP A 140 2.13 -12.08 4.15
CA TRP A 140 2.10 -13.36 3.45
C TRP A 140 0.99 -13.35 2.38
N GLY A 141 1.01 -14.33 1.46
CA GLY A 141 0.03 -14.42 0.38
C GLY A 141 0.09 -13.23 -0.60
N LEU A 142 1.29 -12.70 -0.81
CA LEU A 142 1.54 -11.53 -1.65
C LEU A 142 1.84 -11.92 -3.09
N SER A 143 1.49 -11.04 -4.02
CA SER A 143 1.94 -11.10 -5.40
C SER A 143 3.36 -10.57 -5.57
N PHE A 144 3.96 -10.88 -6.73
CA PHE A 144 5.32 -10.42 -7.03
C PHE A 144 5.46 -8.90 -6.98
N GLU A 145 4.50 -8.16 -7.54
CA GLU A 145 4.51 -6.69 -7.55
C GLU A 145 4.41 -6.08 -6.14
N GLN A 146 3.82 -6.80 -5.18
CA GLN A 146 3.76 -6.37 -3.79
C GLN A 146 5.08 -6.59 -3.05
N VAL A 147 5.81 -7.67 -3.35
CA VAL A 147 7.12 -7.94 -2.72
C VAL A 147 8.29 -7.28 -3.43
N LEU A 148 8.16 -6.89 -4.71
CA LEU A 148 9.23 -6.25 -5.46
C LEU A 148 9.81 -4.99 -4.78
N PRO A 149 9.00 -4.07 -4.20
CA PRO A 149 9.53 -2.96 -3.39
C PRO A 149 10.34 -3.45 -2.19
N MET A 150 9.93 -4.53 -1.53
CA MET A 150 10.67 -5.10 -0.40
C MET A 150 12.04 -5.64 -0.85
N ILE A 151 12.09 -6.38 -1.95
CA ILE A 151 13.35 -6.87 -2.54
C ILE A 151 14.27 -5.69 -2.89
N ARG A 152 13.71 -4.61 -3.47
CA ARG A 152 14.49 -3.41 -3.85
C ARG A 152 15.17 -2.77 -2.64
N GLU A 153 14.51 -2.76 -1.50
CA GLU A 153 15.01 -2.24 -0.22
C GLU A 153 15.87 -3.26 0.55
N GLY A 154 16.11 -4.45 0.01
CA GLY A 154 17.01 -5.44 0.61
C GLY A 154 16.35 -6.39 1.60
N TYR A 155 15.03 -6.37 1.73
CA TYR A 155 14.32 -7.37 2.52
C TYR A 155 14.39 -8.74 1.85
N ALA A 156 14.48 -9.78 2.68
CA ALA A 156 14.41 -11.17 2.23
C ALA A 156 12.95 -11.62 2.11
N VAL A 157 12.62 -12.25 0.99
CA VAL A 157 11.28 -12.79 0.72
C VAL A 157 11.37 -14.24 0.26
N ARG A 158 10.26 -14.97 0.34
CA ARG A 158 10.19 -16.36 -0.13
C ARG A 158 8.81 -16.68 -0.69
N ARG A 159 8.74 -17.74 -1.49
CA ARG A 159 7.50 -18.40 -1.87
C ARG A 159 7.06 -19.34 -0.76
N GLU A 160 5.76 -19.39 -0.47
CA GLU A 160 5.17 -20.34 0.47
C GLU A 160 5.43 -21.78 0.04
N ILE A 161 5.32 -22.08 -1.26
CA ILE A 161 5.55 -23.42 -1.81
C ILE A 161 6.97 -23.97 -1.59
N TRP A 162 7.93 -23.12 -1.22
CA TRP A 162 9.28 -23.56 -0.87
C TRP A 162 9.37 -24.07 0.57
N GLY A 163 8.37 -23.81 1.41
CA GLY A 163 8.28 -24.25 2.79
C GLY A 163 8.90 -23.28 3.81
N GLU A 164 8.61 -23.54 5.09
CA GLU A 164 9.02 -22.70 6.24
C GLU A 164 10.53 -22.65 6.45
N ASN A 165 11.27 -23.66 5.98
CA ASN A 165 12.73 -23.67 5.91
C ASN A 165 13.23 -23.73 4.46
N GLY A 166 12.40 -23.21 3.55
CA GLY A 166 12.66 -23.20 2.12
C GLY A 166 13.68 -22.14 1.69
N LYS A 167 13.79 -22.02 0.37
CA LYS A 167 14.62 -21.01 -0.27
C LYS A 167 14.16 -19.61 0.11
N MET A 168 15.08 -18.66 0.09
CA MET A 168 14.79 -17.24 0.25
C MET A 168 15.53 -16.43 -0.80
N VAL A 169 14.97 -15.28 -1.14
CA VAL A 169 15.48 -14.36 -2.15
C VAL A 169 15.75 -13.02 -1.48
N PHE A 170 16.92 -12.45 -1.76
CA PHE A 170 17.27 -11.12 -1.28
C PHE A 170 18.25 -10.43 -2.23
N LYS A 171 18.21 -9.10 -2.22
CA LYS A 171 19.12 -8.25 -2.97
C LYS A 171 20.52 -8.29 -2.34
N GLN A 172 21.54 -8.42 -3.16
CA GLN A 172 22.93 -8.27 -2.74
C GLN A 172 23.30 -6.79 -2.71
N VAL A 173 24.06 -6.38 -1.70
CA VAL A 173 24.64 -5.04 -1.64
C VAL A 173 25.70 -4.93 -2.74
N PRO A 174 25.65 -3.88 -3.59
CA PRO A 174 26.70 -3.65 -4.57
C PRO A 174 28.08 -3.60 -3.92
N ALA A 175 29.08 -4.23 -4.55
CA ALA A 175 30.41 -4.35 -3.99
C ALA A 175 31.46 -3.99 -5.02
N HIS A 176 32.44 -3.20 -4.59
CA HIS A 176 33.62 -2.84 -5.38
C HIS A 176 34.82 -3.62 -4.84
N ILE A 177 35.31 -4.59 -5.62
CA ILE A 177 36.40 -5.48 -5.21
C ILE A 177 37.67 -5.09 -5.94
N THR A 178 38.65 -4.59 -5.20
CA THR A 178 39.92 -4.04 -5.71
C THR A 178 40.97 -5.11 -6.01
N ALA A 179 42.02 -4.73 -6.76
CA ALA A 179 43.10 -5.60 -7.19
C ALA A 179 43.88 -6.29 -6.05
N ASP A 180 43.87 -5.75 -4.84
CA ASP A 180 44.50 -6.38 -3.66
C ASP A 180 43.62 -7.47 -3.03
N ILE A 181 42.32 -7.49 -3.35
CA ILE A 181 41.34 -8.47 -2.89
C ILE A 181 41.15 -9.58 -3.94
N ILE A 182 41.13 -9.25 -5.24
CA ILE A 182 40.89 -10.21 -6.34
C ILE A 182 41.74 -11.50 -6.22
N PRO A 183 43.05 -11.45 -5.97
CA PRO A 183 43.88 -12.65 -5.80
C PRO A 183 43.41 -13.60 -4.69
N LYS A 184 42.80 -13.04 -3.63
CA LYS A 184 42.35 -13.73 -2.42
C LYS A 184 40.94 -14.33 -2.58
N MET A 185 40.23 -14.01 -3.65
CA MET A 185 38.87 -14.52 -3.88
C MET A 185 38.90 -16.04 -4.11
N GLN A 186 38.20 -16.77 -3.26
CA GLN A 186 38.02 -18.23 -3.42
C GLN A 186 36.97 -18.57 -4.50
N SER A 187 36.13 -17.61 -4.86
CA SER A 187 35.05 -17.76 -5.83
C SER A 187 35.49 -17.68 -7.30
N LEU A 188 36.77 -17.39 -7.58
CA LEU A 188 37.31 -17.27 -8.93
C LEU A 188 38.49 -18.23 -9.16
N PRO A 189 38.56 -18.92 -10.30
CA PRO A 189 39.76 -19.65 -10.72
C PRO A 189 40.93 -18.69 -11.01
N ASP A 190 42.17 -19.18 -10.86
CA ASP A 190 43.36 -18.34 -11.02
C ASP A 190 43.50 -17.75 -12.42
N GLU A 191 43.10 -18.48 -13.46
CA GLU A 191 43.11 -17.94 -14.83
C GLU A 191 42.08 -16.81 -15.01
N ALA A 192 40.93 -16.89 -14.36
CA ALA A 192 39.95 -15.81 -14.38
C ALA A 192 40.49 -14.55 -13.67
N LYS A 193 41.14 -14.72 -12.51
CA LYS A 193 41.82 -13.62 -11.79
C LYS A 193 42.88 -12.96 -12.67
N ARG A 194 43.70 -13.75 -13.37
CA ARG A 194 44.73 -13.25 -14.30
C ARG A 194 44.11 -12.40 -15.41
N LEU A 195 43.03 -12.86 -16.03
CA LEU A 195 42.33 -12.15 -17.10
C LEU A 195 41.69 -10.85 -16.61
N VAL A 196 41.05 -10.87 -15.43
CA VAL A 196 40.45 -9.66 -14.83
C VAL A 196 41.52 -8.61 -14.54
N LEU A 197 42.61 -8.99 -13.86
CA LEU A 197 43.69 -8.07 -13.51
C LEU A 197 44.50 -7.57 -14.72
N ALA A 198 44.46 -8.28 -15.84
CA ALA A 198 45.02 -7.81 -17.10
C ALA A 198 44.12 -6.78 -17.79
N ALA A 199 42.81 -6.85 -17.58
CA ALA A 199 41.81 -5.97 -18.19
C ALA A 199 41.52 -4.71 -17.35
N GLY A 200 41.68 -4.78 -16.02
CA GLY A 200 41.41 -3.68 -15.11
C GLY A 200 41.94 -3.98 -13.70
N ASP A 201 41.57 -3.14 -12.73
CA ASP A 201 42.05 -3.20 -11.34
C ASP A 201 40.94 -3.46 -10.31
N HIS A 202 39.70 -3.74 -10.75
CA HIS A 202 38.58 -4.03 -9.87
C HIS A 202 37.49 -4.91 -10.53
N ILE A 203 36.59 -5.44 -9.70
CA ILE A 203 35.33 -6.07 -10.07
C ILE A 203 34.19 -5.33 -9.34
N ASP A 204 33.21 -4.84 -10.09
CA ASP A 204 31.98 -4.30 -9.55
C ASP A 204 30.84 -5.32 -9.63
N TYR A 205 30.31 -5.70 -8.47
CA TYR A 205 29.06 -6.44 -8.37
C TYR A 205 27.91 -5.44 -8.36
N VAL A 206 27.09 -5.44 -9.43
CA VAL A 206 25.94 -4.53 -9.58
C VAL A 206 24.66 -5.31 -9.85
N SER A 207 23.54 -4.83 -9.30
CA SER A 207 22.18 -5.30 -9.63
C SER A 207 21.97 -6.81 -9.48
N GLN A 208 22.44 -7.40 -8.38
CA GLN A 208 22.33 -8.85 -8.14
C GLN A 208 21.30 -9.16 -7.05
N CYS A 209 20.55 -10.24 -7.26
CA CYS A 209 19.77 -10.91 -6.23
C CYS A 209 20.25 -12.35 -6.10
N LEU A 210 20.27 -12.87 -4.87
CA LEU A 210 20.60 -14.24 -4.58
C LEU A 210 19.35 -15.01 -4.18
N ILE A 211 19.32 -16.29 -4.57
CA ILE A 211 18.45 -17.29 -3.96
C ILE A 211 19.33 -18.18 -3.08
N PHE A 212 18.97 -18.28 -1.81
CA PHE A 212 19.68 -19.07 -0.81
C PHE A 212 18.79 -20.21 -0.34
N ASP A 213 19.31 -21.44 -0.37
CA ASP A 213 18.68 -22.62 0.17
C ASP A 213 19.35 -22.99 1.51
N PRO A 214 18.67 -22.75 2.65
CA PRO A 214 19.25 -23.06 3.96
C PRO A 214 19.40 -24.56 4.19
N GLY A 215 18.60 -25.41 3.54
CA GLY A 215 18.69 -26.86 3.68
C GLY A 215 19.96 -27.45 3.09
N SER A 216 20.45 -26.88 1.99
CA SER A 216 21.70 -27.26 1.34
C SER A 216 22.87 -26.31 1.62
N SER A 217 22.61 -25.18 2.30
CA SER A 217 23.57 -24.08 2.47
C SER A 217 24.14 -23.58 1.13
N THR A 218 23.33 -23.62 0.06
CA THR A 218 23.74 -23.18 -1.27
C THR A 218 23.17 -21.81 -1.59
N ALA A 219 24.01 -20.95 -2.17
CA ALA A 219 23.61 -19.67 -2.72
C ALA A 219 23.78 -19.71 -4.24
N ASN A 220 22.82 -19.18 -4.98
CA ASN A 220 22.89 -19.04 -6.43
C ASN A 220 22.35 -17.67 -6.87
N SER A 221 22.69 -17.26 -8.09
CA SER A 221 22.05 -16.09 -8.70
C SER A 221 20.56 -16.36 -8.87
N TRP A 222 19.73 -15.39 -8.47
CA TRP A 222 18.30 -15.45 -8.72
C TRP A 222 17.92 -14.56 -9.91
N CYS A 223 17.30 -15.19 -10.90
CA CYS A 223 16.55 -14.52 -11.94
C CYS A 223 15.09 -14.98 -11.80
N PRO A 224 14.12 -14.08 -11.56
CA PRO A 224 12.73 -14.48 -11.40
C PRO A 224 12.24 -15.16 -12.69
N SER A 225 11.66 -16.34 -12.53
CA SER A 225 10.96 -17.05 -13.61
C SER A 225 9.59 -16.42 -13.87
N VAL A 226 8.93 -16.77 -14.98
CA VAL A 226 7.53 -16.34 -15.20
C VAL A 226 6.61 -16.86 -14.08
N ASP A 227 6.88 -18.06 -13.57
CA ASP A 227 6.15 -18.63 -12.42
C ASP A 227 6.37 -17.84 -11.13
N ASP A 228 7.51 -17.18 -10.97
CA ASP A 228 7.79 -16.27 -9.85
C ASP A 228 7.04 -14.96 -10.00
N LEU A 229 6.98 -14.42 -11.23
CA LEU A 229 6.31 -13.16 -11.53
C LEU A 229 4.79 -13.25 -11.38
N PHE A 230 4.17 -14.40 -11.68
CA PHE A 230 2.72 -14.60 -11.60
C PHE A 230 2.26 -15.27 -10.30
N ALA A 231 3.17 -15.48 -9.36
CA ALA A 231 2.89 -16.03 -8.05
C ALA A 231 2.13 -15.06 -7.15
N HIS A 232 1.34 -15.63 -6.24
CA HIS A 232 0.55 -14.92 -5.21
C HIS A 232 0.82 -15.48 -3.80
N ASP A 233 1.85 -16.30 -3.65
CA ASP A 233 2.23 -16.97 -2.42
C ASP A 233 3.57 -16.43 -1.88
N TRP A 234 3.91 -15.17 -2.20
CA TRP A 234 5.09 -14.54 -1.64
C TRP A 234 4.87 -14.10 -0.19
N GLN A 235 5.92 -14.15 0.61
CA GLN A 235 5.90 -13.72 2.00
C GLN A 235 7.26 -13.14 2.42
N LEU A 236 7.22 -12.27 3.43
CA LEU A 236 8.43 -11.73 4.07
C LEU A 236 9.12 -12.81 4.91
N VAL A 237 10.45 -12.80 4.95
CA VAL A 237 11.23 -13.65 5.85
C VAL A 237 11.53 -12.91 7.16
N PHE A 238 11.30 -13.59 8.28
CA PHE A 238 11.58 -13.14 9.65
C PHE A 238 12.78 -13.87 10.24
#